data_AF-E9FY30-F1
#
_entry.id   AF-E9FY30-F1
#
_cell.length_a   1.000
_cell.length_b   1.000
_cell.length_c   1.000
_cell.angle_alpha   90.00
_cell.angle_beta   90.00
_cell.angle_gamma   90.00
#
_symmetry.space_group_name_H-M   'P 1'
#
loop_
_entity.id
_entity.type
_entity.pdbx_description
1 polymer ?
#
loop_
_entity_poly.entity_id
_entity_poly.type
_entity_poly.pdbx_seq_one_letter_code
_entity_poly.pdbx_strand_id
1 'polypeptide(L)'
;MDSLLSAFLFCLFNWFLTTISLALVHERVPDRTHYGPLPDVFLDNVPAADWALDVSEILIIISTTSCMILLFFHKYRSIVMRRVFFLLGVLYMMRAFTMYATVMPVASRTYYCSPKSNHTGAAVITLRAIRILVGMGLSINGQHVYCGDYIYSGHTVILTVSSLLIQEYTPRKWRPLHWLSWLVTCLGVVFVMVAHGHYTVDVLIAYYVTTRVFWMYHTMASNTILKQNGPSNYLSRLWWYCIFTYFERNVGGVVPRRYEWPLPWPRHFLSKYPDRNS
;
A
#
# COMPACT_ATOMS: atom_id res chain seq x y z
N MET A 1 17.00 -9.63 -13.47
CA MET A 1 16.95 -8.28 -12.85
C MET A 1 15.81 -7.48 -13.47
N ASP A 2 15.60 -7.64 -14.76
CA ASP A 2 14.59 -6.95 -15.59
C ASP A 2 13.16 -7.04 -15.04
N SER A 3 12.68 -8.22 -14.64
CA SER A 3 11.30 -8.36 -14.13
C SER A 3 11.04 -7.65 -12.79
N LEU A 4 12.07 -7.45 -11.96
CA LEU A 4 11.93 -6.68 -10.72
C LEU A 4 11.87 -5.19 -11.02
N LEU A 5 12.72 -4.71 -11.93
CA LEU A 5 12.72 -3.32 -12.39
C LEU A 5 11.38 -2.96 -13.05
N SER A 6 10.85 -3.82 -13.93
CA SER A 6 9.54 -3.62 -14.55
C SER A 6 8.41 -3.55 -13.51
N ALA A 7 8.44 -4.39 -12.47
CA ALA A 7 7.45 -4.33 -11.40
C ALA A 7 7.57 -3.03 -10.57
N PHE A 8 8.80 -2.61 -10.27
CA PHE A 8 9.05 -1.34 -9.59
C PHE A 8 8.54 -0.15 -10.41
N LEU A 9 8.85 -0.09 -11.71
CA LEU A 9 8.36 0.95 -12.61
C LEU A 9 6.84 0.94 -12.72
N PHE A 10 6.20 -0.23 -12.79
CA PHE A 10 4.75 -0.36 -12.75
C PHE A 10 4.15 0.19 -11.45
N CYS A 11 4.75 -0.13 -10.29
CA CYS A 11 4.32 0.40 -9.01
C CYS A 11 4.47 1.93 -8.95
N LEU A 12 5.63 2.45 -9.36
CA LEU A 12 5.95 3.87 -9.35
C LEU A 12 5.02 4.66 -10.27
N PHE A 13 4.75 4.15 -11.47
CA PHE A 13 3.81 4.76 -12.41
C PHE A 13 2.40 4.87 -11.82
N ASN A 14 1.88 3.79 -11.23
CA ASN A 14 0.53 3.80 -10.64
C ASN A 14 0.44 4.67 -9.38
N TRP A 15 1.54 4.76 -8.63
CA TRP A 15 1.62 5.68 -7.50
C TRP A 15 1.60 7.14 -7.97
N PHE A 16 2.39 7.47 -9.00
CA PHE A 16 2.36 8.80 -9.63
C PHE A 16 0.98 9.13 -10.23
N LEU A 17 0.31 8.14 -10.84
CA LEU A 17 -1.07 8.30 -11.31
C LEU A 17 -2.02 8.64 -10.16
N THR A 18 -1.83 8.02 -8.98
CA THR A 18 -2.62 8.32 -7.78
C THR A 18 -2.39 9.76 -7.31
N THR A 19 -1.15 10.25 -7.30
CA THR A 19 -0.85 11.63 -6.86
C THR A 19 -1.35 12.67 -7.86
N ILE A 20 -1.31 12.39 -9.17
CA ILE A 20 -1.97 13.21 -10.20
C ILE A 20 -3.47 13.24 -9.96
N SER A 21 -4.10 12.07 -9.77
CA SER A 21 -5.53 11.97 -9.52
C SER A 21 -5.92 12.83 -8.31
N LEU A 22 -5.14 12.79 -7.23
CA LEU A 22 -5.42 13.58 -6.03
C LEU A 22 -5.29 15.08 -6.31
N ALA A 23 -4.25 15.50 -7.02
CA ALA A 23 -4.05 16.89 -7.40
C ALA A 23 -5.19 17.43 -8.28
N LEU A 24 -5.76 16.60 -9.17
CA LEU A 24 -6.91 16.95 -10.01
C LEU A 24 -8.22 16.99 -9.21
N VAL A 25 -8.41 16.01 -8.34
CA VAL A 25 -9.62 15.87 -7.52
C VAL A 25 -9.73 17.00 -6.51
N HIS A 26 -8.59 17.45 -5.95
CA HIS A 26 -8.51 18.60 -5.07
C HIS A 26 -9.17 19.86 -5.63
N GLU A 27 -9.01 20.14 -6.93
CA GLU A 27 -9.64 21.29 -7.59
C GLU A 27 -11.17 21.11 -7.70
N ARG A 28 -11.65 19.86 -7.77
CA ARG A 28 -13.07 19.50 -7.93
C ARG A 28 -13.80 19.26 -6.61
N VAL A 29 -13.11 19.26 -5.47
CA VAL A 29 -13.76 19.06 -4.15
C VAL A 29 -14.84 20.12 -3.94
N PRO A 30 -16.07 19.74 -3.51
CA PRO A 30 -17.14 20.68 -3.19
C PRO A 30 -16.70 21.73 -2.16
N ASP A 31 -17.29 22.93 -2.24
CA ASP A 31 -17.02 23.98 -1.27
C ASP A 31 -17.49 23.58 0.14
N ARG A 32 -16.58 23.65 1.11
CA ARG A 32 -16.79 23.24 2.51
C ARG A 32 -17.69 24.20 3.27
N THR A 33 -17.86 25.43 2.79
CA THR A 33 -18.79 26.40 3.40
C THR A 33 -20.25 26.05 3.08
N HIS A 34 -20.49 25.39 1.96
CA HIS A 34 -21.82 25.03 1.48
C HIS A 34 -22.17 23.56 1.73
N TYR A 35 -21.19 22.65 1.60
CA TYR A 35 -21.40 21.20 1.73
C TYR A 35 -20.60 20.62 2.89
N GLY A 36 -21.31 20.02 3.85
CA GLY A 36 -20.71 19.26 4.95
C GLY A 36 -20.34 17.82 4.55
N PRO A 37 -19.79 17.04 5.50
CA PRO A 37 -19.55 15.61 5.31
C PRO A 37 -20.84 14.87 4.98
N LEU A 38 -20.73 13.78 4.21
CA LEU A 38 -21.86 12.89 3.95
C LEU A 38 -22.27 12.17 5.25
N PRO A 39 -23.56 11.80 5.41
CA PRO A 39 -24.00 10.99 6.54
C PRO A 39 -23.24 9.67 6.60
N ASP A 40 -22.61 9.40 7.73
CA ASP A 40 -21.80 8.22 7.97
C ASP A 40 -21.94 7.80 9.43
N VAL A 41 -22.35 6.55 9.65
CA VAL A 41 -22.71 6.05 10.98
C VAL A 41 -21.57 6.22 11.98
N PHE A 42 -20.30 6.03 11.60
CA PHE A 42 -19.21 6.20 12.56
C PHE A 42 -18.93 7.68 12.81
N LEU A 43 -18.85 8.50 11.75
CA LEU A 43 -18.57 9.93 11.89
C LEU A 43 -19.66 10.66 12.69
N ASP A 44 -20.91 10.23 12.54
CA ASP A 44 -22.07 10.81 13.24
C ASP A 44 -22.10 10.43 14.73
N ASN A 45 -21.50 9.29 15.11
CA ASN A 45 -21.55 8.78 16.49
C ASN A 45 -20.25 8.97 17.28
N VAL A 46 -19.11 9.25 16.62
CA VAL A 46 -17.80 9.36 17.26
C VAL A 46 -17.23 10.77 17.04
N PRO A 47 -16.86 11.50 18.10
CA PRO A 47 -16.28 12.84 17.94
C PRO A 47 -14.92 12.78 17.24
N ALA A 48 -14.67 13.74 16.34
CA ALA A 48 -13.41 13.84 15.63
C ALA A 48 -12.26 14.18 16.60
N ALA A 49 -11.12 13.51 16.41
CA ALA A 49 -9.89 13.84 17.14
C ALA A 49 -8.69 13.92 16.17
N ASP A 50 -8.23 15.13 15.87
CA ASP A 50 -7.21 15.37 14.83
C ASP A 50 -5.88 14.64 15.12
N TRP A 51 -5.47 14.56 16.40
CA TRP A 51 -4.25 13.85 16.81
C TRP A 51 -4.26 12.36 16.46
N ALA A 52 -5.45 11.76 16.27
CA ALA A 52 -5.55 10.36 15.90
C ALA A 52 -4.98 10.11 14.50
N LEU A 53 -5.01 11.10 13.60
CA LEU A 53 -4.41 10.95 12.28
C LEU A 53 -2.89 10.77 12.38
N ASP A 54 -2.23 11.62 13.18
CA ASP A 54 -0.79 11.53 13.41
C ASP A 54 -0.39 10.18 13.99
N VAL A 55 -1.15 9.68 14.97
CA VAL A 55 -0.91 8.35 15.57
C VAL A 55 -1.08 7.24 14.54
N SER A 56 -2.11 7.30 13.70
CA SER A 56 -2.30 6.33 12.61
C SER A 56 -1.12 6.35 11.64
N GLU A 57 -0.63 7.53 11.24
CA GLU A 57 0.50 7.66 10.32
C GLU A 57 1.81 7.13 10.93
N ILE A 58 2.03 7.35 12.22
CA ILE A 58 3.15 6.74 12.96
C ILE A 58 3.04 5.20 12.93
N LEU A 59 1.85 4.65 13.17
CA LEU A 59 1.62 3.20 13.10
C LEU A 59 1.86 2.65 11.69
N ILE A 60 1.53 3.41 10.64
CA ILE A 60 1.86 3.08 9.25
C ILE A 60 3.36 3.02 9.04
N ILE A 61 4.10 4.04 9.50
CA ILE A 61 5.57 4.07 9.37
C ILE A 61 6.18 2.85 10.09
N ILE A 62 5.73 2.55 11.31
CA ILE A 62 6.20 1.38 12.07
C ILE A 62 5.88 0.08 11.33
N SER A 63 4.64 -0.09 10.88
CA SER A 63 4.16 -1.31 10.21
C SER A 63 4.89 -1.56 8.89
N THR A 64 5.00 -0.53 8.05
CA THR A 64 5.68 -0.60 6.75
C THR A 64 7.18 -0.82 6.90
N THR A 65 7.84 -0.09 7.82
CA THR A 65 9.28 -0.26 8.08
C THR A 65 9.59 -1.65 8.58
N SER A 66 8.80 -2.16 9.53
CA SER A 66 8.94 -3.53 10.04
C SER A 66 8.76 -4.57 8.93
N CYS A 67 7.75 -4.39 8.07
CA CYS A 67 7.54 -5.24 6.89
C CYS A 67 8.75 -5.20 5.95
N MET A 68 9.26 -4.01 5.59
CA MET A 68 10.40 -3.88 4.68
C MET A 68 11.68 -4.50 5.23
N ILE A 69 11.95 -4.35 6.52
CA ILE A 69 13.07 -5.01 7.19
C ILE A 69 12.95 -6.54 7.04
N LEU A 70 11.78 -7.11 7.34
CA LEU A 70 11.55 -8.54 7.20
C LEU A 70 11.70 -9.03 5.76
N LEU A 71 11.24 -8.27 4.78
CA LEU A 71 11.40 -8.61 3.37
C LEU A 71 12.85 -8.52 2.90
N PHE A 72 13.62 -7.58 3.44
CA PHE A 72 15.04 -7.42 3.11
C PHE A 72 15.89 -8.63 3.53
N PHE A 73 15.61 -9.22 4.70
CA PHE A 73 16.26 -10.43 5.20
C PHE A 73 15.69 -11.74 4.64
N HIS A 74 14.67 -11.68 3.78
CA HIS A 74 14.08 -12.88 3.19
C HIS A 74 14.99 -13.44 2.09
N LYS A 75 15.26 -14.75 2.09
CA LYS A 75 16.13 -15.44 1.11
C LYS A 75 15.71 -15.18 -0.34
N TYR A 76 14.40 -15.18 -0.58
CA TYR A 76 13.82 -14.93 -1.90
C TYR A 76 13.38 -13.48 -2.12
N ARG A 77 14.04 -12.51 -1.47
CA ARG A 77 13.70 -11.07 -1.50
C ARG A 77 13.34 -10.51 -2.87
N SER A 78 14.08 -10.85 -3.92
CA SER A 78 13.81 -10.32 -5.27
C SER A 78 12.48 -10.82 -5.85
N ILE A 79 12.07 -12.05 -5.52
CA ILE A 79 10.75 -12.57 -5.89
C ILE A 79 9.68 -11.85 -5.08
N VAL A 80 9.86 -11.77 -3.76
CA VAL A 80 8.86 -11.18 -2.87
C VAL A 80 8.64 -9.69 -3.18
N MET A 81 9.71 -8.90 -3.36
CA MET A 81 9.61 -7.49 -3.73
C MET A 81 8.89 -7.28 -5.07
N ARG A 82 9.09 -8.16 -6.05
CA ARG A 82 8.35 -8.13 -7.31
C ARG A 82 6.85 -8.31 -7.08
N ARG A 83 6.46 -9.24 -6.20
CA ARG A 83 5.04 -9.45 -5.81
C ARG A 83 4.48 -8.22 -5.09
N VAL A 84 5.24 -7.63 -4.17
CA VAL A 84 4.86 -6.41 -3.45
C VAL A 84 4.61 -5.26 -4.40
N PHE A 85 5.55 -4.98 -5.32
CA PHE A 85 5.39 -3.91 -6.30
C PHE A 85 4.21 -4.12 -7.23
N PHE A 86 3.97 -5.35 -7.67
CA PHE A 86 2.78 -5.66 -8.45
C PHE A 86 1.48 -5.40 -7.69
N LEU A 87 1.38 -5.93 -6.46
CA LEU A 87 0.19 -5.80 -5.61
C LEU A 87 -0.11 -4.33 -5.29
N LEU A 88 0.91 -3.57 -4.85
CA LEU A 88 0.78 -2.14 -4.59
C LEU A 88 0.42 -1.36 -5.86
N GLY A 89 1.04 -1.68 -7.01
CA GLY A 89 0.72 -1.05 -8.28
C GLY A 89 -0.74 -1.23 -8.68
N VAL A 90 -1.27 -2.45 -8.58
CA VAL A 90 -2.69 -2.74 -8.89
C VAL A 90 -3.63 -1.99 -7.93
N LEU A 91 -3.34 -2.01 -6.63
CA LEU A 91 -4.16 -1.33 -5.60
C LEU A 91 -4.17 0.19 -5.79
N TYR A 92 -3.01 0.79 -6.06
CA TYR A 92 -2.91 2.23 -6.33
C TYR A 92 -3.53 2.64 -7.65
N MET A 93 -3.47 1.80 -8.68
CA MET A 93 -4.17 2.06 -9.93
C MET A 93 -5.69 2.16 -9.72
N MET A 94 -6.28 1.20 -8.99
CA MET A 94 -7.71 1.23 -8.67
C MET A 94 -8.08 2.44 -7.79
N ARG A 95 -7.21 2.80 -6.83
CA ARG A 95 -7.36 4.03 -6.03
C ARG A 95 -7.40 5.28 -6.91
N ALA A 96 -6.47 5.40 -7.86
CA ALA A 96 -6.39 6.55 -8.75
C ALA A 96 -7.66 6.73 -9.58
N PHE A 97 -8.18 5.64 -10.16
CA PHE A 97 -9.41 5.68 -10.97
C PHE A 97 -10.66 5.95 -10.15
N THR A 98 -10.84 5.32 -8.99
CA THR A 98 -12.02 5.51 -8.15
C THR A 98 -12.13 6.94 -7.61
N MET A 99 -11.02 7.49 -7.11
CA MET A 99 -10.96 8.86 -6.63
C MET A 99 -11.17 9.89 -7.75
N TYR A 100 -10.65 9.63 -8.96
CA TYR A 100 -10.90 10.52 -10.10
C TYR A 100 -12.36 10.48 -10.58
N ALA A 101 -12.95 9.29 -10.59
CA ALA A 101 -14.30 9.07 -11.10
C ALA A 101 -15.37 9.71 -10.22
N THR A 102 -15.16 9.77 -8.91
CA THR A 102 -16.13 10.37 -7.99
C THR A 102 -15.41 11.15 -6.90
N VAL A 103 -15.80 12.41 -6.74
CA VAL A 103 -15.20 13.33 -5.76
C VAL A 103 -16.19 13.50 -4.61
N MET A 104 -15.79 13.10 -3.41
CA MET A 104 -16.63 13.23 -2.22
C MET A 104 -16.28 14.50 -1.41
N PRO A 105 -17.25 15.06 -0.66
CA PRO A 105 -16.97 16.12 0.31
C PRO A 105 -15.96 15.67 1.37
N VAL A 106 -15.24 16.64 1.94
CA VAL A 106 -14.25 16.39 2.98
C VAL A 106 -14.92 15.78 4.22
N ALA A 107 -14.43 14.64 4.68
CA ALA A 107 -14.95 13.93 5.85
C ALA A 107 -14.74 14.71 7.17
N SER A 108 -13.53 15.22 7.40
CA SER A 108 -13.22 16.04 8.59
C SER A 108 -13.65 17.50 8.39
N ARG A 109 -14.12 18.13 9.47
CA ARG A 109 -14.44 19.58 9.49
C ARG A 109 -13.23 20.45 9.83
N THR A 110 -12.21 19.89 10.46
CA THR A 110 -11.04 20.57 11.02
C THR A 110 -9.79 20.41 10.15
N TYR A 111 -9.74 19.40 9.29
CA TYR A 111 -8.56 19.13 8.44
C TYR A 111 -8.24 20.31 7.53
N TYR A 112 -6.97 20.73 7.49
CA TYR A 112 -6.51 21.83 6.64
C TYR A 112 -6.38 21.40 5.18
N CYS A 113 -7.05 22.11 4.26
CA CYS A 113 -6.88 21.94 2.82
C CYS A 113 -6.16 23.14 2.21
N SER A 114 -5.18 22.88 1.35
CA SER A 114 -4.53 23.92 0.55
C SER A 114 -5.54 24.69 -0.31
N PRO A 115 -5.32 26.00 -0.58
CA PRO A 115 -6.18 26.74 -1.49
C PRO A 115 -6.10 26.20 -2.92
N LYS A 116 -7.25 26.21 -3.61
CA LYS A 116 -7.37 25.87 -5.03
C LYS A 116 -6.56 26.82 -5.90
N SER A 117 -6.01 26.32 -7.01
CA SER A 117 -5.22 27.15 -7.92
C SER A 117 -6.14 27.86 -8.93
N ASN A 118 -6.02 29.19 -9.07
CA ASN A 118 -6.73 29.94 -10.12
C ASN A 118 -6.29 29.56 -11.54
N HIS A 119 -5.09 28.98 -11.70
CA HIS A 119 -4.57 28.50 -12.97
C HIS A 119 -4.19 27.02 -12.85
N THR A 120 -4.98 26.13 -13.43
CA THR A 120 -4.74 24.67 -13.47
C THR A 120 -3.78 24.31 -14.60
N GLY A 121 -2.57 24.89 -14.59
CA GLY A 121 -1.52 24.51 -15.54
C GLY A 121 -0.99 23.11 -15.25
N ALA A 122 -0.68 22.33 -16.31
CA ALA A 122 -0.13 20.98 -16.17
C ALA A 122 1.16 20.93 -15.31
N ALA A 123 1.97 21.99 -15.36
CA ALA A 123 3.16 22.13 -14.53
C ALA A 123 2.84 22.23 -13.02
N VAL A 124 1.77 22.95 -12.65
CA VAL A 124 1.34 23.11 -11.26
C VAL A 124 0.86 21.77 -10.71
N ILE A 125 0.02 21.05 -11.46
CA ILE A 125 -0.48 19.73 -11.08
C ILE A 125 0.68 18.73 -10.89
N THR A 126 1.64 18.75 -11.82
CA THR A 126 2.81 17.87 -11.76
C THR A 126 3.68 18.16 -10.54
N LEU A 127 3.93 19.45 -10.23
CA LEU A 127 4.70 19.84 -9.06
C LEU A 127 4.03 19.40 -7.75
N ARG A 128 2.70 19.54 -7.65
CA ARG A 128 1.91 19.05 -6.51
C ARG A 128 2.01 17.53 -6.38
N ALA A 129 1.89 16.81 -7.49
CA ALA A 129 2.02 15.36 -7.53
C ALA A 129 3.40 14.88 -7.05
N ILE A 130 4.48 15.57 -7.44
CA ILE A 130 5.85 15.28 -6.98
C ILE A 130 5.98 15.55 -5.48
N ARG A 131 5.42 16.66 -4.97
CA ARG A 131 5.48 17.01 -3.53
C ARG A 131 4.82 15.94 -2.66
N ILE A 132 3.65 15.45 -3.06
CA ILE A 132 2.94 14.36 -2.36
C ILE A 132 3.74 13.05 -2.44
N LEU A 133 4.32 12.75 -3.61
CA LEU A 133 5.12 11.55 -3.83
C LEU A 133 6.34 11.51 -2.90
N VAL A 134 7.06 12.64 -2.77
CA VAL A 134 8.20 12.77 -1.83
C VAL A 134 7.76 12.62 -0.37
N GLY A 135 6.58 13.13 -0.02
CA GLY A 135 5.99 12.96 1.31
C GLY A 135 5.48 11.54 1.59
N MET A 136 5.65 10.59 0.67
CA MET A 136 5.13 9.21 0.75
C MET A 136 3.60 9.13 0.93
N GLY A 137 2.88 10.23 0.67
CA GLY A 137 1.45 10.33 0.88
C GLY A 137 1.00 10.47 2.35
N LEU A 138 1.88 10.87 3.28
CA LEU A 138 1.55 11.10 4.69
C LEU A 138 1.42 12.60 5.02
N SER A 139 0.49 12.97 5.91
CA SER A 139 0.20 14.33 6.36
C SER A 139 1.21 14.85 7.39
N ILE A 140 1.81 13.97 8.20
CA ILE A 140 2.75 14.30 9.29
C ILE A 140 3.99 15.09 8.82
N ASN A 141 4.39 14.93 7.56
CA ASN A 141 5.51 15.66 6.97
C ASN A 141 5.13 17.08 6.49
N GLY A 142 3.88 17.50 6.66
CA GLY A 142 3.32 18.76 6.16
C GLY A 142 3.27 18.86 4.63
N GLN A 143 3.54 17.77 3.91
CA GLN A 143 3.57 17.75 2.45
C GLN A 143 2.23 17.30 1.83
N HIS A 144 1.39 16.57 2.58
CA HIS A 144 0.08 16.12 2.13
C HIS A 144 -1.03 17.06 2.63
N VAL A 145 -1.18 18.19 1.96
CA VAL A 145 -2.20 19.22 2.29
C VAL A 145 -3.37 19.27 1.29
N TYR A 146 -3.44 18.29 0.39
CA TYR A 146 -4.47 18.21 -0.64
C TYR A 146 -5.61 17.31 -0.17
N CYS A 147 -6.82 17.68 -0.56
CA CYS A 147 -8.06 17.03 -0.12
C CYS A 147 -8.78 16.38 -1.29
N GLY A 148 -9.55 15.32 -0.99
CA GLY A 148 -10.42 14.67 -1.95
C GLY A 148 -10.18 13.16 -2.12
N ASP A 149 -9.35 12.55 -1.29
CA ASP A 149 -9.05 11.11 -1.31
C ASP A 149 -10.01 10.26 -0.46
N TYR A 150 -11.29 10.62 -0.46
CA TYR A 150 -12.31 10.03 0.43
C TYR A 150 -13.17 8.97 -0.25
N ILE A 151 -12.64 8.06 -1.08
CA ILE A 151 -13.40 6.89 -1.60
C ILE A 151 -12.65 5.58 -1.38
N TYR A 152 -11.33 5.65 -1.41
CA TYR A 152 -10.46 4.49 -1.35
C TYR A 152 -9.27 4.83 -0.46
N SER A 153 -9.33 4.40 0.80
CA SER A 153 -8.38 4.77 1.84
C SER A 153 -6.98 4.18 1.61
N GLY A 154 -5.99 5.04 1.37
CA GLY A 154 -4.59 4.62 1.22
C GLY A 154 -3.96 4.12 2.53
N HIS A 155 -4.29 4.76 3.64
CA HIS A 155 -3.86 4.37 4.98
C HIS A 155 -4.25 2.91 5.27
N THR A 156 -5.52 2.59 5.02
CA THR A 156 -6.06 1.23 5.20
C THR A 156 -5.38 0.21 4.29
N VAL A 157 -5.13 0.56 3.03
CA VAL A 157 -4.42 -0.31 2.06
C VAL A 157 -3.04 -0.66 2.57
N ILE A 158 -2.25 0.33 2.96
CA ILE A 158 -0.86 0.14 3.37
C ILE A 158 -0.76 -0.65 4.68
N LEU A 159 -1.61 -0.35 5.67
CA LEU A 159 -1.68 -1.13 6.91
C LEU A 159 -2.08 -2.59 6.64
N THR A 160 -3.06 -2.81 5.78
CA THR A 160 -3.58 -4.16 5.48
C THR A 160 -2.57 -4.97 4.67
N VAL A 161 -2.00 -4.39 3.60
CA VAL A 161 -0.97 -5.07 2.79
C VAL A 161 0.25 -5.41 3.64
N SER A 162 0.72 -4.47 4.48
CA SER A 162 1.89 -4.72 5.34
C SER A 162 1.63 -5.89 6.29
N SER A 163 0.46 -5.97 6.92
CA SER A 163 0.12 -7.09 7.79
C SER A 163 -0.01 -8.42 7.05
N LEU A 164 -0.66 -8.43 5.88
CA LEU A 164 -0.78 -9.63 5.06
C LEU A 164 0.58 -10.15 4.57
N LEU A 165 1.48 -9.25 4.18
CA LEU A 165 2.85 -9.60 3.78
C LEU A 165 3.64 -10.20 4.93
N ILE A 166 3.54 -9.60 6.14
CA ILE A 166 4.19 -10.15 7.34
C ILE A 166 3.67 -11.57 7.59
N GLN A 167 2.36 -11.80 7.59
CA GLN A 167 1.78 -13.12 7.84
C GLN A 167 2.16 -14.17 6.79
N GLU A 168 2.27 -13.76 5.52
CA GLU A 168 2.55 -14.68 4.41
C GLU A 168 4.02 -15.08 4.32
N TYR A 169 4.95 -14.13 4.49
CA TYR A 169 6.37 -14.37 4.25
C TYR A 169 7.18 -14.69 5.52
N THR A 170 6.63 -14.50 6.73
CA THR A 170 7.32 -14.89 7.98
C THR A 170 6.94 -16.31 8.44
N PRO A 171 7.80 -17.01 9.20
CA PRO A 171 7.51 -18.35 9.70
C PRO A 171 6.26 -18.40 10.59
N ARG A 172 5.46 -19.47 10.46
CA ARG A 172 4.23 -19.68 11.27
C ARG A 172 4.46 -19.74 12.78
N LYS A 173 5.71 -20.00 13.22
CA LYS A 173 6.10 -20.03 14.63
C LYS A 173 6.13 -18.64 15.25
N TRP A 174 6.27 -17.58 14.45
CA TRP A 174 6.35 -16.19 14.92
C TRP A 174 4.95 -15.60 15.17
N ARG A 175 4.09 -16.34 15.89
CA ARG A 175 2.72 -15.93 16.20
C ARG A 175 2.62 -14.56 16.91
N PRO A 176 3.51 -14.21 17.86
CA PRO A 176 3.44 -12.90 18.50
C PRO A 176 3.60 -11.74 17.51
N LEU A 177 4.47 -11.90 16.51
CA LEU A 177 4.65 -10.91 15.45
C LEU A 177 3.39 -10.76 14.59
N HIS A 178 2.71 -11.87 14.28
CA HIS A 178 1.46 -11.85 13.50
C HIS A 178 0.35 -11.14 14.27
N TRP A 179 0.18 -11.46 15.55
CA TRP A 179 -0.80 -10.81 16.42
C TRP A 179 -0.50 -9.32 16.60
N LEU A 180 0.76 -8.96 16.83
CA LEU A 180 1.17 -7.56 16.94
C LEU A 180 0.92 -6.80 15.65
N SER A 181 1.28 -7.38 14.51
CA SER A 181 1.03 -6.77 13.19
C SER A 181 -0.46 -6.56 12.94
N TRP A 182 -1.30 -7.54 13.27
CA TRP A 182 -2.75 -7.41 13.16
C TRP A 182 -3.29 -6.32 14.08
N LEU A 183 -2.85 -6.28 15.34
CA LEU A 183 -3.24 -5.25 16.31
C LEU A 183 -2.87 -3.85 15.82
N VAL A 184 -1.65 -3.65 15.33
CA VAL A 184 -1.19 -2.37 14.76
C VAL A 184 -2.08 -1.95 13.57
N THR A 185 -2.42 -2.87 12.69
CA THR A 185 -3.34 -2.60 11.57
C THR A 185 -4.73 -2.21 12.06
N CYS A 186 -5.31 -2.92 13.02
CA CYS A 186 -6.62 -2.60 13.59
C CYS A 186 -6.61 -1.23 14.27
N LEU A 187 -5.61 -0.95 15.11
CA LEU A 187 -5.47 0.34 15.79
C LEU A 187 -5.30 1.48 14.79
N GLY A 188 -4.42 1.32 13.80
CA GLY A 188 -4.21 2.34 12.76
C GLY A 188 -5.51 2.65 12.01
N VAL A 189 -6.26 1.64 11.57
CA VAL A 189 -7.55 1.84 10.89
C VAL A 189 -8.58 2.53 11.79
N VAL A 190 -8.66 2.16 13.07
CA VAL A 190 -9.54 2.84 14.03
C VAL A 190 -9.14 4.31 14.19
N PHE A 191 -7.86 4.61 14.34
CA PHE A 191 -7.38 5.98 14.49
C PHE A 191 -7.62 6.84 13.23
N VAL A 192 -7.51 6.26 12.03
CA VAL A 192 -7.94 6.93 10.77
C VAL A 192 -9.40 7.36 10.85
N MET A 193 -10.28 6.47 11.30
CA MET A 193 -11.72 6.76 11.40
C MET A 193 -12.01 7.79 12.50
N VAL A 194 -11.35 7.68 13.65
CA VAL A 194 -11.49 8.64 14.78
C VAL A 194 -11.03 10.05 14.38
N ALA A 195 -10.03 10.18 13.51
CA ALA A 195 -9.62 11.47 12.97
C ALA A 195 -10.61 12.05 11.94
N HIS A 196 -11.68 11.30 11.60
CA HIS A 196 -12.56 11.60 10.47
C HIS A 196 -11.77 11.78 9.17
N GLY A 197 -10.63 11.06 9.04
CA GLY A 197 -9.74 11.16 7.89
C GLY A 197 -10.30 10.50 6.63
N HIS A 198 -11.19 9.52 6.80
CA HIS A 198 -11.89 8.81 5.73
C HIS A 198 -13.30 8.43 6.19
N TYR A 199 -14.22 8.26 5.24
CA TYR A 199 -15.53 7.67 5.54
C TYR A 199 -15.36 6.17 5.85
N THR A 200 -16.32 5.59 6.57
CA THR A 200 -16.33 4.15 6.87
C THR A 200 -16.34 3.31 5.60
N VAL A 201 -17.08 3.76 4.58
CA VAL A 201 -17.16 3.08 3.28
C VAL A 201 -15.79 3.00 2.61
N ASP A 202 -14.94 4.03 2.74
CA ASP A 202 -13.60 4.08 2.16
C ASP A 202 -12.70 3.00 2.76
N VAL A 203 -12.81 2.82 4.08
CA VAL A 203 -12.08 1.82 4.85
C VAL A 203 -12.55 0.41 4.48
N LEU A 204 -13.86 0.20 4.37
CA LEU A 204 -14.44 -1.09 3.98
C LEU A 204 -14.06 -1.50 2.56
N ILE A 205 -14.18 -0.57 1.60
CA ILE A 205 -13.76 -0.81 0.21
C ILE A 205 -12.27 -1.12 0.15
N ALA A 206 -11.44 -0.30 0.80
CA ALA A 206 -10.00 -0.50 0.83
C ALA A 206 -9.62 -1.87 1.40
N TYR A 207 -10.20 -2.27 2.53
CA TYR A 207 -9.97 -3.59 3.13
C TYR A 207 -10.42 -4.74 2.22
N TYR A 208 -11.63 -4.65 1.66
CA TYR A 208 -12.19 -5.69 0.80
C TYR A 208 -11.35 -5.88 -0.46
N VAL A 209 -11.06 -4.81 -1.20
CA VAL A 209 -10.29 -4.89 -2.43
C VAL A 209 -8.86 -5.38 -2.16
N THR A 210 -8.22 -4.87 -1.11
CA THR A 210 -6.86 -5.26 -0.73
C THR A 210 -6.76 -6.76 -0.43
N THR A 211 -7.64 -7.27 0.44
CA THR A 211 -7.61 -8.69 0.80
C THR A 211 -7.94 -9.58 -0.39
N ARG A 212 -8.93 -9.22 -1.21
CA ARG A 212 -9.31 -10.01 -2.39
C ARG A 212 -8.19 -10.07 -3.42
N VAL A 213 -7.58 -8.93 -3.76
CA VAL A 213 -6.43 -8.92 -4.70
C VAL A 213 -5.26 -9.70 -4.14
N PHE A 214 -4.94 -9.54 -2.86
CA PHE A 214 -3.85 -10.25 -2.21
C PHE A 214 -4.03 -11.77 -2.27
N TRP A 215 -5.21 -12.27 -1.87
CA TRP A 215 -5.47 -13.71 -1.85
C TRP A 215 -5.65 -14.31 -3.25
N MET A 216 -6.28 -13.60 -4.19
CA MET A 216 -6.33 -14.03 -5.60
C MET A 216 -4.92 -14.18 -6.17
N TYR A 217 -4.06 -13.18 -5.94
CA TYR A 217 -2.68 -13.21 -6.38
C TYR A 217 -1.91 -14.41 -5.80
N HIS A 218 -1.94 -14.60 -4.48
CA HIS A 218 -1.18 -15.67 -3.82
C HIS A 218 -1.74 -17.06 -4.13
N THR A 219 -3.05 -17.17 -4.35
CA THR A 219 -3.69 -18.42 -4.79
C THR A 219 -3.18 -18.81 -6.19
N MET A 220 -3.16 -17.88 -7.14
CA MET A 220 -2.59 -18.14 -8.46
C MET A 220 -1.07 -18.36 -8.42
N ALA A 221 -0.36 -17.60 -7.60
CA ALA A 221 1.10 -17.71 -7.47
C ALA A 221 1.54 -19.06 -6.88
N SER A 222 0.70 -19.66 -6.02
CA SER A 222 0.99 -20.92 -5.35
C SER A 222 0.65 -22.15 -6.19
N ASN A 223 -0.33 -22.05 -7.10
CA ASN A 223 -0.81 -23.18 -7.92
C ASN A 223 -0.32 -23.05 -9.36
N THR A 224 0.52 -23.99 -9.82
CA THR A 224 1.08 -23.97 -11.18
C THR A 224 0.02 -24.05 -12.28
N ILE A 225 -1.07 -24.79 -12.04
CA ILE A 225 -2.21 -24.92 -12.98
C ILE A 225 -2.87 -23.55 -13.22
N LEU A 226 -2.99 -22.72 -12.18
CA LEU A 226 -3.62 -21.40 -12.27
C LEU A 226 -2.74 -20.34 -12.96
N LYS A 227 -1.48 -20.66 -13.27
CA LYS A 227 -0.58 -19.78 -14.05
C LYS A 227 -0.70 -19.99 -15.56
N GLN A 228 -1.39 -21.05 -15.99
CA GLN A 228 -1.59 -21.37 -17.38
C GLN A 228 -3.01 -20.98 -17.81
N ASN A 229 -3.14 -20.56 -19.07
CA ASN A 229 -4.45 -20.35 -19.67
C ASN A 229 -5.13 -21.70 -19.86
N GLY A 230 -6.34 -21.85 -19.30
CA GLY A 230 -7.13 -23.05 -19.43
C GLY A 230 -8.62 -22.72 -19.44
N PRO A 231 -9.47 -23.55 -20.06
CA PRO A 231 -10.91 -23.27 -20.19
C PRO A 231 -11.63 -23.16 -18.83
N SER A 232 -11.11 -23.83 -17.79
CA SER A 232 -11.63 -23.81 -16.41
C SER A 232 -11.01 -22.74 -15.51
N ASN A 233 -9.95 -22.04 -15.96
CA ASN A 233 -9.27 -21.02 -15.17
C ASN A 233 -9.95 -19.65 -15.36
N TYR A 234 -11.02 -19.38 -14.62
CA TYR A 234 -11.69 -18.07 -14.70
C TYR A 234 -10.81 -16.89 -14.27
N LEU A 235 -9.80 -17.13 -13.42
CA LEU A 235 -8.87 -16.09 -13.00
C LEU A 235 -7.96 -15.63 -14.14
N SER A 236 -7.82 -16.43 -15.22
CA SER A 236 -7.11 -16.01 -16.42
C SER A 236 -7.80 -14.87 -17.19
N ARG A 237 -9.07 -14.59 -16.86
CA ARG A 237 -9.86 -13.50 -17.47
C ARG A 237 -9.69 -12.17 -16.74
N LEU A 238 -8.94 -12.13 -15.63
CA LEU A 238 -8.64 -10.88 -14.94
C LEU A 238 -7.78 -9.98 -15.84
N TRP A 239 -8.09 -8.69 -15.88
CA TRP A 239 -7.39 -7.72 -16.74
C TRP A 239 -5.88 -7.66 -16.48
N TRP A 240 -5.46 -7.93 -15.24
CA TRP A 240 -4.05 -7.93 -14.81
C TRP A 240 -3.36 -9.29 -14.94
N TYR A 241 -4.05 -10.33 -15.42
CA TYR A 241 -3.52 -11.69 -15.49
C TYR A 241 -2.27 -11.81 -16.38
N CYS A 242 -2.22 -11.09 -17.50
CA CYS A 242 -1.04 -11.05 -18.37
C CYS A 242 0.20 -10.50 -17.65
N ILE A 243 0.02 -9.47 -16.82
CA ILE A 243 1.11 -8.87 -16.02
C ILE A 243 1.54 -9.84 -14.92
N PHE A 244 0.58 -10.51 -14.28
CA PHE A 244 0.84 -11.55 -13.28
C PHE A 244 1.68 -12.70 -13.85
N THR A 245 1.27 -13.27 -14.97
CA THR A 245 1.98 -14.40 -15.61
C THR A 245 3.39 -14.01 -16.05
N TYR A 246 3.59 -12.77 -16.54
CA TYR A 246 4.93 -12.24 -16.81
C TYR A 246 5.82 -12.22 -15.55
N PHE A 247 5.31 -11.72 -14.42
CA PHE A 247 6.08 -11.66 -13.18
C PHE A 247 6.27 -13.01 -12.47
N GLU A 248 5.38 -13.98 -12.67
CA GLU A 248 5.44 -15.29 -12.00
C GLU A 248 5.99 -16.43 -12.89
N ARG A 249 6.39 -16.15 -14.14
CA ARG A 249 6.87 -17.16 -15.11
C ARG A 249 7.98 -18.07 -14.57
N ASN A 250 8.90 -17.50 -13.78
CA ASN A 250 10.09 -18.21 -13.28
C ASN A 250 9.90 -18.77 -11.86
N VAL A 251 8.68 -18.78 -11.32
CA VAL A 251 8.40 -19.22 -9.95
C VAL A 251 7.50 -20.46 -10.00
N GLY A 252 8.07 -21.62 -9.65
CA GLY A 252 7.40 -22.92 -9.78
C GLY A 252 6.38 -23.26 -8.68
N GLY A 253 6.21 -22.44 -7.64
CA GLY A 253 5.28 -22.76 -6.54
C GLY A 253 5.40 -21.82 -5.35
N VAL A 254 5.02 -22.34 -4.18
CA VAL A 254 5.05 -21.59 -2.90
C VAL A 254 6.49 -21.21 -2.54
N VAL A 255 6.69 -19.94 -2.22
CA VAL A 255 8.00 -19.42 -1.80
C VAL A 255 8.27 -19.85 -0.36
N PRO A 256 9.37 -20.57 -0.08
CA PRO A 256 9.70 -20.97 1.29
C PRO A 256 10.00 -19.77 2.19
N ARG A 257 9.47 -19.79 3.41
CA ARG A 257 9.65 -18.77 4.46
C ARG A 257 11.02 -18.89 5.12
N ARG A 258 12.09 -18.62 4.38
CA ARG A 258 13.49 -18.73 4.83
C ARG A 258 14.17 -17.36 4.82
N TYR A 259 14.95 -17.10 5.85
CA TYR A 259 15.68 -15.85 6.04
C TYR A 259 17.18 -16.12 5.92
N GLU A 260 17.90 -15.20 5.31
CA GLU A 260 19.36 -15.27 5.18
C GLU A 260 19.97 -13.87 5.29
N TRP A 261 21.25 -13.80 5.66
CA TRP A 261 21.94 -12.52 5.74
C TRP A 261 22.21 -11.98 4.31
N PRO A 262 21.73 -10.77 3.97
CA PRO A 262 21.70 -10.27 2.60
C PRO A 262 23.03 -9.71 2.07
N LEU A 263 23.97 -9.41 2.97
CA LEU A 263 25.26 -8.78 2.66
C LEU A 263 26.38 -9.81 2.75
N PRO A 264 27.44 -9.73 1.92
CA PRO A 264 28.62 -10.54 2.14
C PRO A 264 29.19 -10.21 3.53
N TRP A 265 29.48 -11.24 4.35
CA TRP A 265 30.16 -11.04 5.62
C TRP A 265 31.47 -10.28 5.38
N PRO A 266 31.83 -9.31 6.23
CA PRO A 266 33.14 -8.67 6.14
C PRO A 266 34.21 -9.77 6.20
N ARG A 267 35.02 -9.88 5.14
CA ARG A 267 36.09 -10.89 5.01
C ARG A 267 37.08 -10.87 6.19
N HIS A 268 37.04 -9.82 7.01
CA HIS A 268 37.86 -9.63 8.20
C HIS A 268 37.55 -10.61 9.35
N PHE A 269 36.38 -11.27 9.37
CA PHE A 269 36.00 -12.24 10.41
C PHE A 269 36.12 -13.71 9.97
N LEU A 270 36.49 -13.98 8.71
CA LEU A 270 36.69 -15.33 8.16
C LEU A 270 38.16 -15.77 8.13
N SER A 271 39.08 -14.94 8.64
CA SER A 271 40.50 -15.23 8.76
C SER A 271 40.86 -15.59 10.20
N LYS A 272 40.75 -16.88 10.54
CA LYS A 272 41.57 -17.65 11.50
C LYS A 272 40.79 -18.87 12.00
N TYR A 273 40.79 -19.92 11.18
CA TYR A 273 41.05 -21.25 11.70
C TYR A 273 42.19 -21.81 10.84
N PRO A 274 43.43 -21.89 11.35
CA PRO A 274 44.46 -22.64 10.66
C PRO A 274 44.06 -24.12 10.66
N ASP A 275 44.03 -24.71 9.47
CA ASP A 275 43.91 -26.15 9.28
C ASP A 275 44.99 -26.85 10.10
N ARG A 276 44.57 -27.53 11.17
CA ARG A 276 45.45 -28.37 11.96
C ARG A 276 45.31 -29.79 11.43
N ASN A 277 46.00 -30.09 10.33
CA ASN A 277 46.35 -31.44 9.88
C ASN A 277 47.54 -31.36 8.90
N SER A 278 48.75 -31.43 9.45
CA SER A 278 49.96 -31.95 8.79
C SER A 278 50.84 -32.55 9.87
#